data_AF-A0A8H9WGD8-F1
#
_entry.id   AF-A0A8H9WGD8-F1
#
_cell.length_a   1.000
_cell.length_b   1.000
_cell.length_c   1.000
_cell.angle_alpha   90.00
_cell.angle_beta   90.00
_cell.angle_gamma   90.00
#
_symmetry.space_group_name_H-M   'P 1'
#
loop_
_entity.id
_entity.type
_entity.pdbx_description
1 polymer ?
#
loop_
_entity_poly.entity_id
_entity_poly.type
_entity_poly.pdbx_seq_one_letter_code
_entity_poly.pdbx_strand_id
1 'polypeptide(L)'
;MNQAPSKILELIEPAVTGLGYEFVGAEFTGQGKSSVLLVYIDTDSAKGILVTDCSKVSHQISGIMDVEDPISGQYRLEVSSPGMDRPLFTLEHFERFKGSAVKLELRQATLEGQRRFTGEILDVQNETVHLHVDEEEIEIPFSLIKKARLEVKF
;
A
#
# COMPACT_ATOMS: atom_id res chain seq x y z
N MET A 1 -1.50 -8.68 2.50
CA MET A 1 -0.93 -7.35 2.79
C MET A 1 -1.30 -6.87 4.19
N ASN A 2 -0.49 -5.98 4.78
CA ASN A 2 -0.84 -5.23 6.02
C ASN A 2 -1.87 -4.12 5.74
N GLN A 3 -2.70 -4.32 4.72
CA GLN A 3 -3.68 -3.35 4.26
C GLN A 3 -4.77 -3.18 5.32
N ALA A 4 -5.33 -1.98 5.42
CA ALA A 4 -6.47 -1.74 6.29
C ALA A 4 -7.67 -2.63 5.89
N PRO A 5 -8.54 -3.00 6.84
CA PRO A 5 -9.78 -3.71 6.57
C PRO A 5 -10.59 -3.11 5.42
N SER A 6 -11.22 -3.94 4.59
CA SER A 6 -11.97 -3.51 3.39
C SER A 6 -13.00 -2.43 3.68
N LYS A 7 -13.77 -2.57 4.78
CA LYS A 7 -14.75 -1.57 5.21
C LYS A 7 -14.12 -0.17 5.39
N ILE A 8 -12.88 -0.08 5.85
CA ILE A 8 -12.19 1.20 6.03
C ILE A 8 -11.75 1.76 4.67
N LEU A 9 -11.25 0.90 3.78
CA LEU A 9 -10.88 1.30 2.42
C LEU A 9 -12.08 1.86 1.66
N GLU A 10 -13.23 1.18 1.73
CA GLU A 10 -14.49 1.58 1.10
C GLU A 10 -15.00 2.95 1.59
N LEU A 11 -14.66 3.34 2.83
CA LEU A 11 -14.99 4.65 3.39
C LEU A 11 -13.99 5.75 2.98
N ILE A 12 -12.70 5.41 2.94
CA ILE A 12 -11.62 6.38 2.73
C ILE A 12 -11.42 6.68 1.24
N GLU A 13 -11.51 5.69 0.37
CA GLU A 13 -11.24 5.86 -1.05
C GLU A 13 -12.13 6.93 -1.70
N PRO A 14 -13.46 6.98 -1.48
CA PRO A 14 -14.31 8.04 -2.01
C PRO A 14 -13.96 9.43 -1.43
N ALA A 15 -13.51 9.48 -0.17
CA ALA A 15 -13.13 10.72 0.49
C ALA A 15 -11.86 11.33 -0.12
N VAL A 16 -10.88 10.49 -0.44
CA VAL A 16 -9.61 10.89 -1.07
C VAL A 16 -9.84 11.29 -2.51
N THR A 17 -10.52 10.43 -3.28
CA THR A 17 -10.78 10.66 -4.71
C THR A 17 -11.72 11.84 -4.95
N GLY A 18 -12.71 12.06 -4.08
CA GLY A 18 -13.59 13.23 -4.11
C GLY A 18 -12.88 14.57 -3.89
N LEU A 19 -11.70 14.56 -3.25
CA LEU A 19 -10.83 15.74 -3.11
C LEU A 19 -9.86 15.91 -4.31
N GLY A 20 -9.88 14.99 -5.28
CA GLY A 20 -9.06 15.03 -6.49
C GLY A 20 -7.68 14.39 -6.35
N TYR A 21 -7.45 13.54 -5.34
CA TYR A 21 -6.21 12.80 -5.15
C TYR A 21 -6.36 11.32 -5.53
N GLU A 22 -5.27 10.67 -5.93
CA GLU A 22 -5.20 9.22 -6.05
C GLU A 22 -5.18 8.61 -4.65
N PHE A 23 -6.06 7.64 -4.39
CA PHE A 23 -5.96 6.80 -3.20
C PHE A 23 -5.04 5.62 -3.52
N VAL A 24 -3.80 5.69 -3.01
CA VAL A 24 -2.84 4.59 -3.18
C VAL A 24 -3.19 3.43 -2.27
N GLY A 25 -3.78 3.67 -1.10
CA GLY A 25 -4.18 2.60 -0.18
C GLY A 25 -3.92 2.97 1.26
N ALA A 26 -4.20 2.04 2.17
CA ALA A 26 -3.99 2.27 3.59
C ALA A 26 -3.44 1.03 4.30
N GLU A 27 -2.58 1.23 5.29
CA GLU A 27 -2.09 0.21 6.22
C GLU A 27 -2.73 0.43 7.59
N PHE A 28 -3.14 -0.66 8.26
CA PHE A 28 -3.55 -0.62 9.66
C PHE A 28 -2.62 -1.52 10.47
N THR A 29 -1.85 -0.92 11.37
CA THR A 29 -0.78 -1.60 12.11
C THR A 29 -0.82 -1.27 13.60
N GLY A 30 -0.08 -2.03 14.41
CA GLY A 30 -0.05 -1.86 15.87
C GLY A 30 -1.17 -2.59 16.59
N GLN A 31 -1.25 -2.39 17.91
CA GLN A 31 -2.30 -2.97 18.76
C GLN A 31 -2.73 -1.98 19.87
N GLY A 32 -4.03 -1.95 20.17
CA GLY A 32 -4.59 -1.08 21.20
C GLY A 32 -4.26 0.39 20.95
N LYS A 33 -3.78 1.11 21.96
CA LYS A 33 -3.44 2.55 21.87
C LYS A 33 -2.28 2.87 20.91
N SER A 34 -1.52 1.86 20.48
CA SER A 34 -0.43 2.02 19.52
C SER A 34 -0.87 1.81 18.07
N SER A 35 -2.18 1.61 17.83
CA SER A 35 -2.69 1.37 16.48
C SER A 35 -2.53 2.61 15.60
N VAL A 36 -2.09 2.42 14.37
CA VAL A 36 -1.91 3.46 13.37
C VAL A 36 -2.65 3.07 12.10
N LEU A 37 -3.51 3.96 11.64
CA LEU A 37 -4.11 3.94 10.31
C LEU A 37 -3.32 4.91 9.42
N LEU A 38 -2.48 4.37 8.54
CA LEU A 38 -1.67 5.16 7.62
C LEU A 38 -2.26 5.10 6.23
N VAL A 39 -2.70 6.26 5.73
CA VAL A 39 -3.32 6.44 4.41
C VAL A 39 -2.30 7.05 3.46
N TYR A 40 -2.13 6.43 2.29
CA TYR A 40 -1.26 6.92 1.24
C TYR A 40 -2.09 7.58 0.13
N ILE A 41 -1.75 8.83 -0.17
CA ILE A 41 -2.35 9.60 -1.27
C ILE A 41 -1.29 9.99 -2.29
N ASP A 42 -1.69 10.17 -3.54
CA ASP A 42 -0.80 10.65 -4.59
C ASP A 42 -1.49 11.60 -5.57
N THR A 43 -0.72 12.21 -6.46
CA THR A 43 -1.21 13.12 -7.48
C THR A 43 -0.28 13.14 -8.70
N ASP A 44 -0.86 13.27 -9.89
CA ASP A 44 -0.10 13.49 -11.14
C ASP A 44 0.44 14.93 -11.27
N SER A 45 0.10 15.81 -10.33
CA SER A 45 0.62 17.18 -10.30
C SER A 45 2.14 17.21 -10.17
N ALA A 46 2.82 18.03 -10.99
CA ALA A 46 4.28 18.19 -10.94
C ALA A 46 4.81 18.70 -9.58
N LYS A 47 3.94 19.29 -8.74
CA LYS A 47 4.31 19.72 -7.37
C LYS A 47 4.32 18.55 -6.37
N GLY A 48 3.79 17.39 -6.76
CA GLY A 48 3.53 16.27 -5.87
C GLY A 48 2.50 16.60 -4.78
N ILE A 49 2.44 15.73 -3.78
CA ILE A 49 1.64 15.93 -2.57
C ILE A 49 2.39 16.85 -1.60
N LEU A 50 1.73 17.92 -1.15
CA LEU A 50 2.24 18.82 -0.12
C LEU A 50 1.67 18.45 1.26
N VAL A 51 2.32 18.94 2.33
CA VAL A 51 1.83 18.77 3.72
C VAL A 51 0.41 19.31 3.88
N THR A 52 0.07 20.40 3.18
CA THR A 52 -1.29 20.96 3.20
C THR A 52 -2.32 20.01 2.61
N ASP A 53 -1.94 19.16 1.67
CA ASP A 53 -2.86 18.22 1.02
C ASP A 53 -3.10 17.00 1.92
N CYS A 54 -2.05 16.48 2.57
CA CYS A 54 -2.20 15.50 3.64
C CYS A 54 -3.11 16.01 4.76
N SER A 55 -2.96 17.28 5.16
CA SER A 55 -3.82 17.88 6.20
C SER A 55 -5.29 17.97 5.77
N LYS A 56 -5.57 18.37 4.53
CA LYS A 56 -6.95 18.40 3.99
C LYS A 56 -7.58 17.01 3.98
N VAL A 57 -6.86 16.02 3.46
CA VAL A 57 -7.34 14.63 3.41
C VAL A 57 -7.53 14.07 4.82
N SER A 58 -6.59 14.34 5.74
CA SER A 58 -6.70 13.92 7.13
C SER A 58 -7.95 14.47 7.80
N HIS A 59 -8.30 15.75 7.55
CA HIS A 59 -9.50 16.35 8.11
C HIS A 59 -10.77 15.68 7.57
N GLN A 60 -10.84 15.44 6.26
CA GLN A 60 -11.97 14.78 5.61
C GLN A 60 -12.17 13.34 6.14
N ILE A 61 -11.08 12.56 6.21
CA ILE A 61 -11.14 11.18 6.71
C ILE A 61 -11.54 11.15 8.19
N SER A 62 -10.99 12.05 9.02
CA SER A 62 -11.35 12.11 10.44
C SER A 62 -12.86 12.27 10.64
N GLY A 63 -13.49 13.19 9.90
CA GLY A 63 -14.95 13.41 10.02
C GLY A 63 -15.77 12.18 9.63
N ILE A 64 -15.35 11.44 8.59
CA ILE A 64 -16.03 10.19 8.19
C ILE A 64 -15.83 9.11 9.25
N MET A 65 -14.61 8.95 9.75
CA MET A 65 -14.29 7.93 10.75
C MET A 65 -14.97 8.22 12.10
N ASP A 66 -15.19 9.48 12.46
CA ASP A 66 -15.93 9.88 13.67
C ASP A 66 -17.43 9.53 13.58
N VAL A 67 -18.00 9.55 12.37
CA VAL A 67 -19.43 9.23 12.13
C VAL A 67 -19.65 7.74 11.98
N GLU A 68 -18.82 7.06 11.17
CA GLU A 68 -18.99 5.65 10.84
C GLU A 68 -18.38 4.71 11.90
N ASP A 69 -17.47 5.24 12.73
CA ASP A 69 -16.72 4.56 13.81
C ASP A 69 -16.35 3.09 13.52
N PRO A 70 -15.64 2.80 12.40
CA PRO A 70 -15.42 1.42 11.98
C PRO A 70 -14.31 0.69 12.75
N ILE A 71 -13.51 1.40 13.57
CA ILE A 71 -12.39 0.84 14.33
C ILE A 71 -12.73 0.90 15.82
N SER A 72 -12.85 -0.27 16.45
CA SER A 72 -13.01 -0.31 17.91
C SER A 72 -11.71 0.10 18.62
N GLY A 73 -11.79 1.14 19.44
CA GLY A 73 -10.68 1.59 20.29
C GLY A 73 -9.89 2.76 19.70
N GLN A 74 -8.76 3.07 20.34
CA GLN A 74 -7.94 4.23 19.97
C GLN A 74 -6.98 3.89 18.83
N TYR A 75 -6.80 4.83 17.90
CA TYR A 75 -5.78 4.76 16.87
C TYR A 75 -5.29 6.17 16.53
N ARG A 76 -4.14 6.25 15.86
CA ARG A 76 -3.65 7.48 15.23
C ARG A 76 -3.89 7.42 13.73
N LEU A 77 -4.51 8.44 13.17
CA LEU A 77 -4.61 8.64 11.73
C LEU A 77 -3.36 9.35 11.23
N GLU A 78 -2.73 8.81 10.19
CA GLU A 78 -1.63 9.42 9.46
C GLU A 78 -1.97 9.46 7.97
N VAL A 79 -1.64 10.56 7.30
CA VAL A 79 -1.80 10.71 5.84
C VAL A 79 -0.47 11.14 5.25
N SER A 80 0.00 10.42 4.23
CA SER A 80 1.30 10.64 3.62
C SER A 80 1.26 10.42 2.11
N SER A 81 2.21 11.01 1.38
CA SER A 81 2.56 10.51 0.05
C SER A 81 3.33 9.18 0.16
N PRO A 82 3.26 8.28 -0.83
CA PRO A 82 4.06 7.06 -0.84
C PRO A 82 5.57 7.30 -0.98
N GLY A 83 5.97 8.40 -1.62
CA GLY A 83 7.38 8.68 -1.90
C GLY A 83 8.03 7.60 -2.78
N MET A 84 9.34 7.41 -2.60
CA MET A 84 10.13 6.44 -3.37
C MET A 84 9.92 4.98 -2.91
N ASP A 85 9.69 4.76 -1.61
CA ASP A 85 9.38 3.43 -1.02
C ASP A 85 7.88 3.14 -1.16
N ARG A 86 7.36 3.28 -2.40
CA ARG A 86 5.92 3.24 -2.69
C ARG A 86 5.33 1.85 -2.41
N PRO A 87 4.31 1.74 -1.54
CA PRO A 87 3.64 0.46 -1.31
C PRO A 87 2.80 0.03 -2.52
N LEU A 88 2.81 -1.27 -2.81
CA LEU A 88 1.94 -1.90 -3.80
C LEU A 88 0.85 -2.69 -3.06
N PHE A 89 -0.41 -2.33 -3.29
CA PHE A 89 -1.57 -2.88 -2.57
C PHE A 89 -2.49 -3.70 -3.45
N THR A 90 -2.49 -3.46 -4.77
CA THR A 90 -3.36 -4.14 -5.73
C THR A 90 -2.54 -4.72 -6.87
N LEU A 91 -3.12 -5.65 -7.62
CA LEU A 91 -2.50 -6.17 -8.84
C LEU A 91 -2.26 -5.06 -9.88
N GLU A 92 -3.16 -4.06 -9.97
CA GLU A 92 -2.95 -2.93 -10.89
C GLU A 92 -1.69 -2.12 -10.52
N HIS A 93 -1.29 -2.08 -9.25
CA HIS A 93 -0.04 -1.41 -8.88
C HIS A 93 1.16 -2.16 -9.43
N PHE A 94 1.20 -3.49 -9.30
CA PHE A 94 2.29 -4.28 -9.87
C PHE A 94 2.35 -4.11 -11.39
N GLU A 95 1.18 -4.16 -12.05
CA GLU A 95 1.06 -3.94 -13.49
C GLU A 95 1.53 -2.54 -13.92
N ARG A 96 1.18 -1.49 -13.16
CA ARG A 96 1.61 -0.10 -13.40
C ARG A 96 3.13 0.07 -13.30
N PHE A 97 3.78 -0.73 -12.45
CA PHE A 97 5.22 -0.63 -12.17
C PHE A 97 6.05 -1.78 -12.75
N LYS A 98 5.58 -2.44 -13.81
CA LYS A 98 6.40 -3.41 -14.57
C LYS A 98 7.75 -2.80 -14.99
N GLY A 99 8.80 -3.61 -14.94
CA GLY A 99 10.20 -3.20 -15.11
C GLY A 99 10.82 -2.50 -13.89
N SER A 100 10.05 -2.23 -12.82
CA SER A 100 10.60 -1.64 -11.60
C SER A 100 11.04 -2.71 -10.61
N ALA A 101 12.03 -2.38 -9.78
CA ALA A 101 12.44 -3.23 -8.68
C ALA A 101 11.42 -3.15 -7.54
N VAL A 102 11.12 -4.30 -6.93
CA VAL A 102 10.19 -4.44 -5.82
C VAL A 102 10.80 -5.31 -4.73
N LYS A 103 10.56 -4.90 -3.50
CA LYS A 103 10.83 -5.69 -2.30
C LYS A 103 9.55 -6.25 -1.74
N LEU A 104 9.54 -7.56 -1.51
CA LEU A 104 8.37 -8.31 -1.09
C LEU A 104 8.66 -9.07 0.20
N GLU A 105 7.64 -9.18 1.04
CA GLU A 105 7.61 -10.11 2.17
C GLU A 105 6.39 -11.02 2.02
N LEU A 106 6.60 -12.33 2.13
CA LEU A 106 5.54 -13.33 2.10
C LEU A 106 4.87 -13.50 3.47
N ARG A 107 3.60 -13.92 3.43
CA ARG A 107 2.83 -14.26 4.63
C ARG A 107 3.48 -15.41 5.39
N GLN A 108 3.90 -16.44 4.67
CA GLN A 108 4.59 -17.63 5.17
C GLN A 108 5.90 -17.82 4.40
N ALA A 109 6.87 -18.49 4.99
CA ALA A 109 8.11 -18.83 4.30
C ALA A 109 7.85 -19.86 3.19
N THR A 110 8.65 -19.83 2.13
CA THR A 110 8.70 -20.90 1.13
C THR A 110 9.17 -22.21 1.76
N LEU A 111 9.11 -23.31 1.01
CA LEU A 111 9.64 -24.60 1.45
C LEU A 111 11.13 -24.53 1.80
N GLU A 112 11.87 -23.61 1.18
CA GLU A 112 13.29 -23.37 1.40
C GLU A 112 13.56 -22.36 2.54
N GLY A 113 12.51 -21.91 3.23
CA GLY A 113 12.61 -20.99 4.37
C GLY A 113 12.75 -19.51 3.99
N GLN A 114 12.73 -19.18 2.70
CA GLN A 114 12.81 -17.79 2.25
C GLN A 114 11.47 -17.07 2.43
N ARG A 115 11.52 -15.85 2.97
CA ARG A 115 10.32 -15.03 3.21
C ARG A 115 10.37 -13.68 2.51
N ARG A 116 11.55 -13.23 2.10
CA ARG A 116 11.76 -11.92 1.49
C ARG A 116 12.42 -12.08 0.14
N PHE A 117 11.93 -11.31 -0.81
CA PHE A 117 12.40 -11.30 -2.19
C PHE A 117 12.62 -9.83 -2.59
N THR A 118 13.68 -9.59 -3.33
CA THR A 118 13.93 -8.33 -4.03
C THR A 118 14.19 -8.68 -5.48
N GLY A 119 13.42 -8.11 -6.39
CA GLY A 119 13.52 -8.44 -7.81
C GLY A 119 12.79 -7.44 -8.69
N GLU A 120 12.90 -7.61 -10.00
CA GLU A 120 12.20 -6.77 -10.98
C GLU A 120 10.83 -7.34 -11.32
N ILE A 121 9.81 -6.51 -11.39
CA ILE A 121 8.46 -6.92 -11.79
C ILE A 121 8.46 -7.18 -13.29
N LEU A 122 8.26 -8.42 -13.71
CA LEU A 122 8.20 -8.80 -15.12
C LEU A 122 6.78 -8.63 -15.66
N ASP A 123 5.80 -9.27 -15.02
CA ASP A 123 4.41 -9.27 -15.45
C ASP A 123 3.46 -9.68 -14.32
N VAL A 124 2.15 -9.47 -14.54
CA VAL A 124 1.09 -9.97 -13.68
C VAL A 124 0.12 -10.83 -14.49
N GLN A 125 0.02 -12.12 -14.16
CA GLN A 125 -0.86 -13.07 -14.86
C GLN A 125 -1.60 -13.95 -13.86
N ASN A 126 -2.90 -14.19 -14.06
CA ASN A 126 -3.70 -15.12 -13.23
C ASN A 126 -3.51 -14.90 -11.70
N GLU A 127 -3.59 -13.65 -11.24
CA GLU A 127 -3.36 -13.26 -9.83
C GLU A 127 -1.96 -13.63 -9.28
N THR A 128 -0.99 -13.82 -10.17
CA THR A 128 0.40 -14.15 -9.86
C THR A 128 1.31 -13.03 -10.36
N VAL A 129 2.24 -12.62 -9.50
CA VAL A 129 3.27 -11.64 -9.83
C VAL A 129 4.52 -12.40 -10.25
N HIS A 130 4.98 -12.16 -11.48
CA HIS A 130 6.21 -12.73 -12.02
C HIS A 130 7.36 -11.76 -11.76
N LEU A 131 8.45 -12.27 -11.20
CA LEU A 131 9.61 -11.46 -10.82
C LEU A 131 10.90 -12.05 -11.38
N HIS A 132 11.83 -11.19 -11.76
CA HIS A 132 13.22 -11.56 -11.96
C HIS A 132 13.99 -11.30 -10.66
N VAL A 133 14.40 -12.36 -9.96
CA VAL A 133 15.18 -12.30 -8.71
C VAL A 133 16.54 -12.91 -8.97
N ASP A 134 17.59 -12.12 -8.77
CA ASP A 134 18.97 -12.48 -9.12
C ASP A 134 19.10 -12.91 -10.60
N GLU A 135 19.23 -14.21 -10.89
CA GLU A 135 19.31 -14.76 -12.27
C GLU A 135 18.10 -15.65 -12.61
N GLU A 136 17.09 -15.71 -11.75
CA GLU A 136 15.95 -16.61 -11.87
C GLU A 136 14.63 -15.85 -12.02
N GLU A 137 13.70 -16.44 -12.77
CA GLU A 137 12.31 -16.00 -12.80
C GLU A 137 11.51 -16.78 -11.76
N ILE A 138 10.80 -16.05 -10.89
CA ILE A 138 9.96 -16.64 -9.85
C ILE A 138 8.53 -16.15 -9.98
N GLU A 139 7.60 -17.02 -9.60
CA GLU A 139 6.18 -16.77 -9.61
C GLU A 139 5.65 -16.69 -8.18
N ILE A 140 5.06 -15.56 -7.82
CA ILE A 140 4.51 -15.34 -6.48
C ILE A 140 3.00 -15.07 -6.59
N PRO A 141 2.14 -16.02 -6.18
CA PRO A 141 0.72 -15.76 -6.04
C PRO A 141 0.48 -14.55 -5.13
N PHE A 142 -0.31 -13.59 -5.61
CA PHE A 142 -0.55 -12.33 -4.92
C PHE A 142 -1.13 -12.52 -3.51
N SER A 143 -1.93 -13.58 -3.32
CA SER A 143 -2.49 -13.97 -2.03
C SER A 143 -1.42 -14.26 -0.95
N LEU A 144 -0.23 -14.73 -1.37
CA LEU A 144 0.90 -15.01 -0.48
C LEU A 144 1.67 -13.75 -0.07
N ILE A 145 1.46 -12.63 -0.75
CA ILE A 145 2.18 -11.38 -0.49
C ILE A 145 1.62 -10.69 0.77
N LYS A 146 2.50 -10.52 1.77
CA LYS A 146 2.21 -9.81 3.02
C LYS A 146 2.58 -8.33 2.94
N LYS A 147 3.61 -7.97 2.20
CA LYS A 147 4.03 -6.58 2.02
C LYS A 147 4.78 -6.46 0.70
N ALA A 148 4.57 -5.35 0.00
CA ALA A 148 5.24 -5.03 -1.24
C ALA A 148 5.54 -3.55 -1.31
N ARG A 149 6.77 -3.19 -1.65
CA ARG A 149 7.17 -1.80 -1.88
C ARG A 149 8.16 -1.71 -3.03
N LEU A 150 8.09 -0.63 -3.81
CA LEU A 150 9.11 -0.33 -4.81
C LEU A 150 10.46 -0.14 -4.13
N GLU A 151 11.50 -0.67 -4.74
CA GLU A 151 12.88 -0.54 -4.28
C GLU A 151 13.64 0.37 -5.25
N VAL A 152 14.30 1.39 -4.69
CA VAL A 152 15.13 2.30 -5.49
C VAL A 152 16.48 1.62 -5.69
N LYS A 153 16.80 1.28 -6.94
CA LYS A 153 18.16 0.90 -7.34
C LYS A 153 19.02 2.18 -7.33
N PHE A 154 20.05 2.23 -6.47
CA PHE A 154 21.05 3.31 -6.42
C PHE A 154 22.30 2.92 -7.21
#